data_AF-A0A3N7G211-F1
#
_entry.id   AF-A0A3N7G211-F1
#
_cell.length_a   1.000
_cell.length_b   1.000
_cell.length_c   1.000
_cell.angle_alpha   90.00
_cell.angle_beta   90.00
_cell.angle_gamma   90.00
#
_symmetry.space_group_name_H-M   'P 1'
#
loop_
_entity.id
_entity.type
_entity.pdbx_description
1 polymer ?
#
loop_
_entity_poly.entity_id
_entity_poly.type
_entity_poly.pdbx_seq_one_letter_code
_entity_poly.pdbx_strand_id
1 'polypeptide(L)'
;MRDVAYLRRRPNNRWIPPKSPHELLQENHYHDPWRVLVICMLLNCTSGGQVRPILNDFFTLCPDAKTTTNVDQNEIAQLTRSLGFKNTRAEKIKRLSEIYLQEDWTHVTFLPGVGKYAADAYAIFCTGRWDRVVPEDHMLTRYWEFLRKGRWIIE
;
A
#
# COMPACT_ATOMS: atom_id res chain seq x y z
N MET A 1 -13.51 -1.46 -11.67
CA MET A 1 -12.62 -0.31 -11.33
C MET A 1 -13.35 0.90 -10.72
N ARG A 2 -14.66 0.83 -10.42
CA ARG A 2 -15.40 1.89 -9.70
C ARG A 2 -16.28 1.29 -8.60
N ASP A 3 -15.82 0.19 -8.04
CA ASP A 3 -16.54 -0.47 -6.94
C ASP A 3 -16.39 0.37 -5.67
N VAL A 4 -17.43 0.38 -4.83
CA VAL A 4 -17.43 1.07 -3.53
C VAL A 4 -16.32 0.59 -2.59
N ALA A 5 -15.79 -0.63 -2.80
CA ALA A 5 -14.63 -1.17 -2.09
C ALA A 5 -13.37 -0.32 -2.27
N TYR A 6 -13.26 0.38 -3.41
CA TYR A 6 -12.06 1.12 -3.79
C TYR A 6 -12.19 2.63 -3.58
N LEU A 7 -13.26 3.10 -2.95
CA LEU A 7 -13.44 4.52 -2.63
C LEU A 7 -12.31 5.03 -1.72
N ARG A 8 -11.93 6.29 -1.94
CA ARG A 8 -10.98 7.02 -1.09
C ARG A 8 -11.38 6.92 0.38
N ARG A 9 -10.41 6.56 1.23
CA ARG A 9 -10.58 6.46 2.69
C ARG A 9 -11.06 7.80 3.22
N ARG A 10 -12.19 7.77 3.92
CA ARG A 10 -12.75 8.94 4.59
C ARG A 10 -11.97 9.25 5.88
N PRO A 11 -11.86 10.53 6.28
CA PRO A 11 -11.17 10.91 7.53
C PRO A 11 -11.76 10.26 8.79
N ASN A 12 -13.06 9.95 8.79
CA ASN A 12 -13.75 9.33 9.91
C ASN A 12 -13.72 7.79 9.92
N ASN A 13 -12.94 7.16 9.03
CA ASN A 13 -12.80 5.71 9.02
C ASN A 13 -12.08 5.24 10.30
N ARG A 14 -12.71 4.34 11.05
CA ARG A 14 -12.20 3.78 12.32
C ARG A 14 -11.69 2.35 12.21
N TRP A 15 -11.57 1.83 10.98
CA TRP A 15 -11.06 0.49 10.74
C TRP A 15 -9.60 0.37 11.19
N ILE A 16 -9.34 -0.64 12.01
CA ILE A 16 -8.00 -1.08 12.39
C ILE A 16 -7.89 -2.54 11.94
N PRO A 17 -7.07 -2.85 10.92
CA PRO A 17 -6.88 -4.22 10.50
C PRO A 17 -6.18 -5.02 11.62
N PRO A 18 -6.72 -6.19 12.02
CA PRO A 18 -6.14 -7.02 13.06
C PRO A 18 -4.76 -7.54 12.66
N LYS A 19 -3.90 -7.78 13.64
CA LYS A 19 -2.61 -8.45 13.40
C LYS A 19 -2.83 -9.90 13.03
N SER A 20 -2.17 -10.35 11.97
CA SER A 20 -2.21 -11.73 11.51
C SER A 20 -0.89 -12.45 11.80
N PRO A 21 -0.88 -13.79 11.86
CA PRO A 21 0.37 -14.57 11.93
C PRO A 21 1.19 -14.52 10.62
N HIS A 22 0.74 -13.78 9.59
CA HIS A 22 1.42 -13.66 8.29
C HIS A 22 2.32 -12.42 8.20
N GLU A 23 2.19 -11.48 9.12
CA GLU A 23 3.05 -10.29 9.28
C GLU A 23 3.26 -9.50 7.98
N LEU A 24 2.17 -9.28 7.23
CA LEU A 24 2.21 -8.48 6.01
C LEU A 24 2.68 -7.06 6.33
N LEU A 25 3.52 -6.50 5.46
CA LEU A 25 4.10 -5.17 5.67
C LEU A 25 3.01 -4.10 5.82
N GLN A 26 1.91 -4.24 5.10
CA GLN A 26 0.76 -3.34 5.16
C GLN A 26 0.12 -3.25 6.56
N GLU A 27 0.18 -4.32 7.37
CA GLU A 27 -0.42 -4.37 8.72
C GLU A 27 0.18 -3.34 9.68
N ASN A 28 1.43 -2.91 9.44
CA ASN A 28 2.10 -1.91 10.28
C ASN A 28 1.92 -0.48 9.77
N HIS A 29 1.38 -0.31 8.56
CA HIS A 29 1.30 1.00 7.88
C HIS A 29 -0.13 1.42 7.53
N TYR A 30 -1.15 0.65 7.93
CA TYR A 30 -2.56 0.90 7.61
C TYR A 30 -3.08 2.30 7.96
N HIS A 31 -2.48 2.95 8.97
CA HIS A 31 -2.84 4.29 9.42
C HIS A 31 -2.57 5.34 8.32
N ASP A 32 -1.63 5.08 7.42
CA ASP A 32 -1.31 5.91 6.26
C ASP A 32 -1.55 5.14 4.94
N PRO A 33 -2.64 5.44 4.21
CA PRO A 33 -2.97 4.73 2.98
C PRO A 33 -1.95 4.97 1.87
N TRP A 34 -1.25 6.11 1.86
CA TRP A 34 -0.19 6.35 0.89
C TRP A 34 0.99 5.40 1.13
N ARG A 35 1.39 5.20 2.39
CA ARG A 35 2.44 4.21 2.75
C ARG A 35 2.04 2.80 2.32
N VAL A 36 0.79 2.40 2.51
CA VAL A 36 0.30 1.07 2.05
C VAL A 36 0.44 0.93 0.54
N LEU A 37 0.07 1.94 -0.24
CA LEU A 37 0.21 1.92 -1.70
C LEU A 37 1.67 1.86 -2.14
N VAL A 38 2.54 2.64 -1.51
CA VAL A 38 4.00 2.61 -1.78
C VAL A 38 4.58 1.24 -1.44
N ILE A 39 4.21 0.63 -0.31
CA ILE A 39 4.61 -0.74 0.04
C ILE A 39 4.20 -1.73 -1.05
N CYS A 40 2.96 -1.65 -1.55
CA CYS A 40 2.52 -2.48 -2.67
C CYS A 40 3.38 -2.26 -3.93
N MET A 41 3.80 -1.02 -4.23
CA MET A 41 4.68 -0.74 -5.36
C MET A 41 6.11 -1.25 -5.17
N LEU A 42 6.64 -1.21 -3.93
CA LEU A 42 7.94 -1.79 -3.59
C LEU A 42 7.90 -3.32 -3.79
N LEU A 43 6.80 -3.97 -3.39
CA LEU A 43 6.55 -5.42 -3.51
C LEU A 43 6.33 -5.91 -4.94
N ASN A 44 6.16 -5.02 -5.92
CA ASN A 44 6.04 -5.44 -7.32
C ASN A 44 7.32 -6.16 -7.77
N CYS A 45 7.16 -7.44 -8.10
CA CYS A 45 8.24 -8.36 -8.47
C CYS A 45 9.35 -8.48 -7.41
N THR A 46 9.04 -8.29 -6.13
CA THR A 46 9.97 -8.49 -5.00
C THR A 46 9.28 -9.17 -3.84
N SER A 47 10.05 -9.84 -2.98
CA SER A 47 9.52 -10.46 -1.77
C SER A 47 9.45 -9.47 -0.61
N GLY A 48 8.55 -9.74 0.36
CA GLY A 48 8.53 -8.99 1.61
C GLY A 48 9.86 -9.02 2.37
N GLY A 49 10.62 -10.11 2.26
CA GLY A 49 11.96 -10.21 2.85
C GLY A 49 12.98 -9.26 2.23
N GLN A 50 12.85 -8.92 0.94
CA GLN A 50 13.70 -7.93 0.27
C GLN A 50 13.28 -6.50 0.61
N VAL A 51 11.98 -6.24 0.75
CA VAL A 51 11.46 -4.89 1.01
C VAL A 51 11.61 -4.49 2.47
N ARG A 52 11.41 -5.41 3.42
CA ARG A 52 11.42 -5.13 4.87
C ARG A 52 12.67 -4.39 5.35
N PRO A 53 13.91 -4.75 4.97
CA PRO A 53 15.12 -4.09 5.45
C PRO A 53 15.23 -2.62 5.02
N ILE A 54 14.63 -2.23 3.90
CA ILE A 54 14.76 -0.86 3.38
C ILE A 54 13.59 0.06 3.76
N LEU A 55 12.51 -0.47 4.35
CA LEU A 55 11.30 0.34 4.59
C LEU A 55 11.54 1.50 5.55
N ASN A 56 12.35 1.29 6.58
CA ASN A 56 12.64 2.36 7.55
C ASN A 56 13.40 3.52 6.88
N ASP A 57 14.45 3.19 6.13
CA ASP A 57 15.23 4.19 5.39
C ASP A 57 14.37 4.87 4.32
N PHE A 58 13.51 4.10 3.64
CA PHE A 58 12.57 4.65 2.66
C PHE A 58 11.63 5.68 3.29
N PHE A 59 10.98 5.35 4.40
CA PHE A 59 10.08 6.29 5.06
C PHE A 59 10.79 7.36 5.90
N THR A 60 12.12 7.25 6.08
CA THR A 60 12.95 8.35 6.57
C THR A 60 13.20 9.37 5.46
N LEU A 61 13.55 8.91 4.25
CA LEU A 61 13.75 9.76 3.07
C LEU A 61 12.44 10.34 2.54
N CYS A 62 11.38 9.54 2.54
CA CYS A 62 10.07 9.82 1.97
C CYS A 62 8.99 9.62 3.06
N PRO A 63 8.88 10.54 4.05
CA PRO A 63 7.98 10.37 5.19
C PRO A 63 6.50 10.39 4.82
N ASP A 64 6.14 11.15 3.78
CA ASP A 64 4.78 11.37 3.29
C ASP A 64 4.77 11.69 1.78
N ALA A 65 3.59 11.66 1.17
CA ALA A 65 3.40 11.92 -0.25
C ALA A 65 3.94 13.30 -0.69
N LYS A 66 3.79 14.34 0.12
CA LYS A 66 4.20 15.72 -0.21
C LYS A 66 5.71 15.86 -0.22
N THR A 67 6.39 15.26 0.75
CA THR A 67 7.85 15.25 0.79
C THR A 67 8.40 14.44 -0.39
N THR A 68 7.81 13.28 -0.71
CA THR A 68 8.23 12.44 -1.84
C THR A 68 8.19 13.14 -3.20
N THR A 69 7.28 14.11 -3.43
CA THR A 69 7.30 14.86 -4.70
C THR A 69 8.58 15.68 -4.88
N ASN A 70 9.20 16.11 -3.77
CA ASN A 70 10.36 16.99 -3.76
C ASN A 70 11.70 16.24 -3.69
N VAL A 71 11.73 15.00 -3.20
CA VAL A 71 12.95 14.17 -3.14
C VAL A 71 13.48 13.90 -4.55
N ASP A 72 14.79 13.96 -4.76
CA ASP A 72 15.39 13.63 -6.06
C ASP A 72 15.05 12.18 -6.44
N GLN A 73 14.60 11.97 -7.68
CA GLN A 73 14.30 10.64 -8.19
C GLN A 73 15.50 9.68 -8.08
N ASN A 74 16.72 10.20 -8.24
CA ASN A 74 17.95 9.44 -8.10
C ASN A 74 18.16 8.94 -6.67
N GLU A 75 17.80 9.71 -5.64
CA GLU A 75 17.90 9.26 -4.24
C GLU A 75 16.98 8.08 -3.99
N ILE A 76 15.72 8.16 -4.45
CA ILE A 76 14.75 7.07 -4.37
C ILE A 76 15.25 5.84 -5.17
N ALA A 77 15.81 6.06 -6.36
CA ALA A 77 16.34 4.99 -7.19
C ALA A 77 17.58 4.31 -6.57
N GLN A 78 18.47 5.05 -5.90
CA GLN A 78 19.60 4.43 -5.20
C GLN A 78 19.13 3.64 -3.99
N LEU A 79 18.20 4.18 -3.21
CA LEU A 79 17.66 3.51 -2.03
C LEU A 79 16.94 2.20 -2.38
N THR A 80 16.21 2.19 -3.50
CA THR A 80 15.47 1.00 -3.99
C THR A 80 16.28 0.13 -4.95
N ARG A 81 17.59 0.38 -5.10
CA ARG A 81 18.44 -0.30 -6.11
C ARG A 81 18.44 -1.82 -5.96
N SER A 82 18.49 -2.33 -4.72
CA SER A 82 18.52 -3.77 -4.41
C SER A 82 17.25 -4.52 -4.82
N LEU A 83 16.15 -3.79 -5.07
CA LEU A 83 14.85 -4.33 -5.42
C LEU A 83 14.62 -4.44 -6.94
N GLY A 84 15.62 -4.12 -7.77
CA GLY A 84 15.48 -4.07 -9.23
C GLY A 84 14.61 -2.91 -9.73
N PHE A 85 14.50 -2.72 -11.05
CA PHE A 85 13.63 -1.70 -11.68
C PHE A 85 13.74 -0.27 -11.11
N LYS A 86 14.90 0.10 -10.55
CA LYS A 86 15.03 1.26 -9.67
C LYS A 86 14.54 2.58 -10.27
N ASN A 87 14.87 2.85 -11.55
CA ASN A 87 14.50 4.11 -12.21
C ASN A 87 12.98 4.19 -12.39
N THR A 88 12.38 3.14 -12.98
CA THR A 88 10.94 3.05 -13.18
C THR A 88 10.17 3.01 -11.86
N ARG A 89 10.71 2.36 -10.82
CA ARG A 89 10.08 2.33 -9.49
C ARG A 89 10.08 3.71 -8.86
N ALA A 90 11.21 4.42 -8.87
CA ALA A 90 11.32 5.77 -8.35
C ALA A 90 10.37 6.74 -9.08
N GLU A 91 10.35 6.72 -10.41
CA GLU A 91 9.44 7.51 -11.23
C GLU A 91 7.97 7.25 -10.88
N LYS A 92 7.56 5.98 -10.83
CA LYS A 92 6.17 5.63 -10.51
C LYS A 92 5.78 6.05 -9.10
N ILE A 93 6.67 5.92 -8.11
CA ILE A 93 6.41 6.35 -6.72
C ILE A 93 6.21 7.87 -6.64
N LYS A 94 7.06 8.65 -7.31
CA LYS A 94 6.88 10.11 -7.39
C LYS A 94 5.54 10.45 -8.04
N ARG A 95 5.24 9.81 -9.17
CA ARG A 95 4.00 10.03 -9.91
C ARG A 95 2.74 9.65 -9.09
N LEU A 96 2.78 8.54 -8.35
CA LEU A 96 1.73 8.20 -7.39
C LEU A 96 1.55 9.31 -6.36
N SER A 97 2.64 9.78 -5.78
CA SER A 97 2.62 10.77 -4.69
C SER A 97 2.06 12.12 -5.15
N GLU A 98 2.40 12.56 -6.35
CA GLU A 98 1.85 13.77 -6.98
C GLU A 98 0.32 13.69 -7.14
N ILE A 99 -0.17 12.61 -7.75
CA ILE A 99 -1.61 12.46 -8.03
C ILE A 99 -2.40 12.15 -6.74
N TYR A 100 -1.79 11.44 -5.79
CA TYR A 100 -2.42 11.13 -4.50
C TYR A 100 -2.84 12.40 -3.73
N LEU A 101 -2.07 13.49 -3.85
CA LEU A 101 -2.35 14.77 -3.20
C LEU A 101 -3.49 15.55 -3.84
N GLN A 102 -3.94 15.18 -5.04
CA GLN A 102 -5.07 15.82 -5.70
C GLN A 102 -6.39 15.46 -4.99
N GLU A 103 -7.39 16.34 -5.08
CA GLU A 103 -8.69 16.17 -4.40
C GLU A 103 -9.74 15.47 -5.27
N ASP A 104 -9.53 15.41 -6.59
CA ASP A 104 -10.52 15.01 -7.59
C ASP A 104 -10.62 13.49 -7.82
N TRP A 105 -9.64 12.71 -7.35
CA TRP A 105 -9.73 11.25 -7.42
C TRP A 105 -10.67 10.70 -6.34
N THR A 106 -11.58 9.82 -6.78
CA THR A 106 -12.60 9.20 -5.92
C THR A 106 -12.29 7.75 -5.58
N HIS A 107 -11.62 7.04 -6.47
CA HIS A 107 -11.27 5.63 -6.31
C HIS A 107 -9.76 5.46 -6.35
N VAL A 108 -9.22 4.63 -5.46
CA VAL A 108 -7.77 4.37 -5.38
C VAL A 108 -7.22 3.79 -6.68
N THR A 109 -8.05 3.08 -7.45
CA THR A 109 -7.71 2.54 -8.78
C THR A 109 -7.46 3.61 -9.86
N PHE A 110 -7.78 4.88 -9.59
CA PHE A 110 -7.45 5.98 -10.51
C PHE A 110 -6.01 6.47 -10.32
N LEU A 111 -5.37 6.08 -9.21
CA LEU A 111 -4.00 6.46 -8.93
C LEU A 111 -3.02 5.67 -9.81
N PRO A 112 -1.97 6.32 -10.32
CA PRO A 112 -1.00 5.67 -11.19
C PRO A 112 -0.24 4.58 -10.42
N GLY A 113 -0.07 3.42 -11.06
CA GLY A 113 0.60 2.26 -10.45
C GLY A 113 -0.27 1.42 -9.51
N VAL A 114 -1.54 1.78 -9.30
CA VAL A 114 -2.49 1.00 -8.48
C VAL A 114 -3.26 0.00 -9.35
N GLY A 115 -2.71 -1.22 -9.45
CA GLY A 115 -3.41 -2.38 -10.02
C GLY A 115 -4.32 -3.09 -9.00
N LYS A 116 -4.91 -4.23 -9.40
CA LYS A 116 -5.83 -5.03 -8.56
C LYS A 116 -5.23 -5.35 -7.18
N TYR A 117 -3.99 -5.82 -7.14
CA TYR A 117 -3.29 -6.13 -5.88
C TYR A 117 -3.29 -4.96 -4.89
N ALA A 118 -2.82 -3.78 -5.33
CA ALA A 118 -2.73 -2.60 -4.47
C ALA A 118 -4.11 -2.06 -4.08
N ALA A 119 -5.09 -2.14 -4.98
CA ALA A 119 -6.47 -1.75 -4.72
C ALA A 119 -7.14 -2.65 -3.67
N ASP A 120 -6.94 -3.97 -3.76
CA ASP A 120 -7.45 -4.93 -2.78
C ASP A 120 -6.75 -4.75 -1.43
N ALA A 121 -5.43 -4.54 -1.42
CA ALA A 121 -4.69 -4.22 -0.19
C ALA A 121 -5.21 -2.93 0.46
N TYR A 122 -5.50 -1.89 -0.33
CA TYR A 122 -6.12 -0.66 0.17
C TYR A 122 -7.52 -0.91 0.76
N ALA A 123 -8.36 -1.68 0.07
CA ALA A 123 -9.68 -2.04 0.57
C ALA A 123 -9.60 -2.77 1.92
N ILE A 124 -8.66 -3.73 2.03
CA ILE A 124 -8.46 -4.56 3.21
C ILE A 124 -7.85 -3.78 4.37
N PHE A 125 -6.71 -3.14 4.17
CA PHE A 125 -5.94 -2.53 5.27
C PHE A 125 -6.40 -1.10 5.57
N CYS A 126 -6.76 -0.31 4.57
CA CYS A 126 -6.99 1.13 4.77
C CYS A 126 -8.46 1.45 5.02
N THR A 127 -9.41 0.72 4.43
CA THR A 127 -10.84 1.10 4.49
C THR A 127 -11.74 0.12 5.23
N GLY A 128 -11.28 -1.10 5.48
CA GLY A 128 -12.08 -2.16 6.11
C GLY A 128 -13.13 -2.77 5.20
N ARG A 129 -13.05 -2.53 3.88
CA ARG A 129 -13.94 -3.12 2.86
C ARG A 129 -13.47 -4.48 2.39
N TRP A 130 -12.81 -5.24 3.27
CA TRP A 130 -12.26 -6.56 2.97
C TRP A 130 -13.34 -7.57 2.54
N ASP A 131 -14.58 -7.37 3.00
CA ASP A 131 -15.78 -8.16 2.65
C ASP A 131 -16.28 -7.91 1.21
N ARG A 132 -15.78 -6.86 0.55
CA ARG A 132 -16.16 -6.45 -0.81
C ARG A 132 -15.12 -6.78 -1.87
N VAL A 133 -14.01 -7.39 -1.49
CA VAL A 133 -12.94 -7.78 -2.41
C VAL A 133 -12.63 -9.26 -2.27
N VAL A 134 -12.12 -9.84 -3.36
CA VAL A 134 -11.50 -11.17 -3.38
C VAL A 134 -10.10 -10.99 -3.98
N PRO A 135 -9.04 -11.05 -3.16
CA PRO A 135 -7.68 -10.88 -3.65
C PRO A 135 -7.21 -12.10 -4.45
N GLU A 136 -6.27 -11.85 -5.37
CA GLU A 136 -5.59 -12.89 -6.16
C GLU A 136 -4.14 -13.13 -5.70
N ASP A 137 -3.53 -12.15 -5.02
CA ASP A 137 -2.18 -12.25 -4.49
C ASP A 137 -2.12 -13.27 -3.35
N HIS A 138 -1.14 -14.18 -3.39
CA HIS A 138 -1.02 -15.30 -2.47
C HIS A 138 -0.99 -14.89 -0.99
N MET A 139 -0.20 -13.87 -0.65
CA MET A 139 -0.07 -13.43 0.75
C MET A 139 -1.27 -12.60 1.19
N LEU A 140 -1.82 -11.77 0.31
CA LEU A 140 -3.04 -11.01 0.58
C LEU A 140 -4.24 -11.93 0.78
N THR A 141 -4.34 -13.03 0.01
CA THR A 141 -5.36 -14.06 0.17
C THR A 141 -5.27 -14.75 1.52
N ARG A 142 -4.06 -15.08 2.00
CA ARG A 142 -3.87 -15.64 3.35
C ARG A 142 -4.38 -14.70 4.45
N TYR A 143 -4.05 -13.40 4.36
CA TYR A 143 -4.57 -12.40 5.30
C TYR A 143 -6.09 -12.25 5.21
N TRP A 144 -6.65 -12.24 4.00
CA TRP A 144 -8.09 -12.17 3.77
C TRP A 144 -8.85 -13.38 4.32
N GLU A 145 -8.33 -14.59 4.14
CA GLU A 145 -8.89 -15.80 4.77
C GLU A 145 -8.81 -15.76 6.30
N PHE A 146 -7.73 -15.20 6.84
CA PHE A 146 -7.61 -14.94 8.27
C PHE A 146 -8.73 -14.01 8.77
N LEU A 147 -9.01 -12.92 8.03
CA LEU A 147 -10.14 -12.04 8.35
C LEU A 147 -11.48 -12.78 8.33
N ARG A 148 -11.73 -13.57 7.27
CA ARG A 148 -12.98 -14.33 7.10
C ARG A 148 -13.23 -15.35 8.20
N LYS A 149 -12.17 -15.93 8.77
CA LYS A 149 -12.29 -16.88 9.89
C LYS A 149 -12.70 -16.21 11.20
N GLY A 150 -12.64 -14.88 11.30
CA GLY A 150 -13.11 -14.13 12.48
C GLY A 150 -12.32 -14.40 13.77
N ARG A 151 -11.17 -15.09 13.69
CA ARG A 151 -10.37 -15.49 14.88
C ARG A 151 -9.71 -14.32 15.62
N TRP A 152 -9.85 -13.11 15.09
CA TRP A 152 -9.37 -11.85 15.65
C TRP A 152 -10.46 -11.06 16.40
N ILE A 153 -11.71 -11.55 16.38
CA ILE A 153 -12.88 -10.89 17.02
C ILE A 153 -12.99 -11.29 18.51
N ILE A 154 -12.15 -12.21 18.98
CA ILE A 154 -12.18 -12.72 20.36
C ILE A 154 -11.07 -12.05 21.17
N GLU A 155 -11.29 -10.80 21.55
CA GLU A 155 -10.70 -10.10 22.72
C GLU A 155 -11.71 -9.08 23.25
#